data_AF-A0AAW5ZHL2-F1
#
_entry.id   AF-A0AAW5ZHL2-F1
#
_cell.length_a   1.000
_cell.length_b   1.000
_cell.length_c   1.000
_cell.angle_alpha   90.00
_cell.angle_beta   90.00
_cell.angle_gamma   90.00
#
_symmetry.space_group_name_H-M   'P 1'
#
loop_
_entity.id
_entity.type
_entity.pdbx_description
1 polymer ?
#
loop_
_entity_poly.entity_id
_entity_poly.type
_entity_poly.pdbx_seq_one_letter_code
_entity_poly.pdbx_strand_id
1 'polypeptide(L)'
;VFNVTVLTPGEVAYGKYNSIGRKGDTLRLISWTGSGPAPTLVITDYDTINNSHCPGIDTDLFRCAYMTFKVTVASDNYGCPWIASFYSYTNLPGYFDGSYTSPTVHNSICPTIPVASYDISWSENYVSHNKALQLQSTGSTITTTLSTYLMENGKLCDGSVFDSRGAYCRAVSELLTFTSYGCDKSTVTVTPTRHPVTDKELHDIVVKVNTSSRQPIDSTCRFQYVLNEL
;
A
#
# COMPACT_ATOMS: atom_id res chain seq x y z
N VAL A 1 -7.57 -16.23 -3.28
CA VAL A 1 -6.36 -16.10 -4.14
C VAL A 1 -5.24 -15.44 -3.34
N PHE A 2 -3.99 -15.76 -3.66
CA PHE A 2 -2.83 -15.05 -3.14
C PHE A 2 -2.32 -14.09 -4.21
N ASN A 3 -2.16 -12.82 -3.84
CA ASN A 3 -1.57 -11.79 -4.68
C ASN A 3 -0.13 -11.56 -4.22
N VAL A 4 0.77 -11.49 -5.18
CA VAL A 4 2.20 -11.29 -4.94
C VAL A 4 2.63 -10.07 -5.72
N THR A 5 3.41 -9.21 -5.08
CA THR A 5 4.17 -8.16 -5.76
C THR A 5 5.64 -8.48 -5.60
N VAL A 6 6.40 -8.43 -6.68
CA VAL A 6 7.86 -8.47 -6.64
C VAL A 6 8.38 -7.15 -7.16
N LEU A 7 8.93 -6.36 -6.25
CA LEU A 7 9.60 -5.11 -6.53
C LEU A 7 11.09 -5.39 -6.65
N THR A 8 11.68 -5.01 -7.78
CA THR A 8 13.11 -5.09 -8.03
C THR A 8 13.63 -3.71 -8.45
N PRO A 9 14.95 -3.50 -8.56
CA PRO A 9 15.49 -2.27 -9.11
C PRO A 9 15.01 -1.99 -10.54
N GLY A 10 14.78 -3.02 -11.36
CA GLY A 10 14.44 -2.89 -12.78
C GLY A 10 12.96 -3.00 -13.13
N GLU A 11 12.13 -3.59 -12.26
CA GLU A 11 10.71 -3.82 -12.55
C GLU A 11 9.86 -3.95 -11.28
N VAL A 12 8.57 -3.68 -11.42
CA VAL A 12 7.53 -4.04 -10.43
C VAL A 12 6.57 -5.02 -11.10
N ALA A 13 6.52 -6.25 -10.59
CA ALA A 13 5.77 -7.34 -11.19
C ALA A 13 4.71 -7.87 -10.23
N TYR A 14 3.58 -8.30 -10.79
CA TYR A 14 2.41 -8.76 -10.04
C TYR A 14 2.07 -10.20 -10.42
N GLY A 15 1.80 -11.01 -9.40
CA GLY A 15 1.43 -12.41 -9.51
C GLY A 15 0.11 -12.69 -8.83
N LYS A 16 -0.68 -13.61 -9.40
CA LYS A 16 -1.85 -14.21 -8.75
C LYS A 16 -1.67 -15.71 -8.70
N TYR A 17 -1.90 -16.28 -7.53
CA TYR A 17 -1.78 -17.72 -7.28
C TYR A 17 -3.08 -18.24 -6.68
N ASN A 18 -3.35 -19.51 -6.96
CA ASN A 18 -4.44 -20.22 -6.31
C ASN A 18 -4.19 -20.31 -4.80
N SER A 19 -5.24 -20.20 -4.00
CA SER A 19 -5.18 -20.29 -2.54
C SER A 19 -5.47 -21.68 -1.96
N ILE A 20 -5.65 -22.70 -2.82
CA ILE A 20 -5.90 -24.08 -2.43
C ILE A 20 -4.59 -24.87 -2.54
N GLY A 21 -4.21 -25.52 -1.45
CA GLY A 21 -3.07 -26.43 -1.38
C GLY A 21 -2.89 -26.97 0.03
N ARG A 22 -2.02 -27.97 0.16
CA ARG A 22 -1.57 -28.58 1.41
C ARG A 22 -0.08 -28.28 1.63
N LYS A 23 0.40 -28.54 2.84
CA LYS A 23 1.83 -28.47 3.16
C LYS A 23 2.62 -29.36 2.20
N GLY A 24 3.64 -28.77 1.56
CA GLY A 24 4.45 -29.39 0.50
C GLY A 24 3.99 -29.06 -0.92
N ASP A 25 2.75 -28.58 -1.12
CA ASP A 25 2.25 -28.24 -2.45
C ASP A 25 2.88 -26.94 -2.96
N THR A 26 3.16 -26.92 -4.26
CA THR A 26 3.47 -25.69 -4.99
C THR A 26 2.18 -25.04 -5.45
N LEU A 27 1.96 -23.78 -5.09
CA LEU A 27 0.76 -23.06 -5.51
C LEU A 27 0.73 -22.90 -7.03
N ARG A 28 -0.43 -23.17 -7.62
CA ARG A 28 -0.66 -22.97 -9.04
C ARG A 28 -0.70 -21.47 -9.38
N LEU A 29 0.17 -21.05 -10.30
CA LEU A 29 0.13 -19.72 -10.90
C LEU A 29 -1.15 -19.53 -11.71
N ILE A 30 -1.80 -18.39 -11.54
CA ILE A 30 -2.97 -17.94 -12.32
C ILE A 30 -2.52 -16.92 -13.36
N SER A 31 -1.75 -15.92 -12.94
CA SER A 31 -1.25 -14.86 -13.83
C SER A 31 0.04 -14.25 -13.28
N TRP A 32 0.91 -13.78 -14.18
CA TRP A 32 2.17 -13.10 -13.84
C TRP A 32 2.42 -11.98 -14.86
N THR A 33 2.86 -10.81 -14.38
CA THR A 33 3.14 -9.65 -15.25
C THR A 33 4.62 -9.34 -15.43
N GLY A 34 5.52 -10.01 -14.68
CA GLY A 34 6.95 -9.74 -14.74
C GLY A 34 7.59 -10.29 -16.01
N SER A 35 8.72 -9.69 -16.39
CA SER A 35 9.47 -10.09 -17.59
C SER A 35 10.18 -11.44 -17.43
N GLY A 36 10.62 -11.77 -16.21
CA GLY A 36 11.19 -13.07 -15.85
C GLY A 36 10.14 -14.13 -15.48
N PRO A 37 10.56 -15.36 -15.13
CA PRO A 37 9.64 -16.37 -14.66
C PRO A 37 9.04 -15.98 -13.29
N ALA A 38 7.79 -16.37 -13.07
CA ALA A 38 7.08 -16.09 -11.83
C ALA A 38 7.73 -16.79 -10.62
N PRO A 39 7.66 -16.21 -9.41
CA PRO A 39 8.11 -16.88 -8.20
C PRO A 39 7.42 -18.22 -7.98
N THR A 40 8.15 -19.19 -7.45
CA THR A 40 7.58 -20.45 -6.97
C THR A 40 7.21 -20.30 -5.50
N LEU A 41 5.96 -20.63 -5.16
CA LEU A 41 5.46 -20.58 -3.79
C LEU A 41 5.14 -22.00 -3.31
N VAL A 42 5.90 -22.49 -2.34
CA VAL A 42 5.67 -23.80 -1.72
C VAL A 42 5.10 -23.59 -0.32
N ILE A 43 3.95 -24.20 -0.01
CA ILE A 43 3.36 -24.14 1.33
C ILE A 43 4.24 -24.92 2.30
N THR A 44 4.81 -24.26 3.30
CA THR A 44 5.63 -24.91 4.33
C THR A 44 4.89 -25.10 5.64
N ASP A 45 3.87 -24.29 5.93
CA ASP A 45 3.07 -24.40 7.13
C ASP A 45 1.72 -23.69 7.01
N TYR A 46 0.72 -24.10 7.78
CA TYR A 46 -0.55 -23.38 7.90
C TYR A 46 -1.31 -23.83 9.16
N ASP A 47 -2.01 -22.91 9.81
CA ASP A 47 -2.97 -23.20 10.88
C ASP A 47 -3.93 -22.02 11.09
N THR A 48 -4.94 -22.21 11.93
CA THR A 48 -5.78 -21.14 12.48
C THR A 48 -5.01 -20.31 13.50
N ILE A 49 -5.33 -19.02 13.59
CA ILE A 49 -4.69 -18.08 14.52
C ILE A 49 -5.72 -17.11 15.10
N ASN A 50 -5.34 -16.38 16.15
CA ASN A 50 -6.18 -15.39 16.79
C ASN A 50 -6.61 -14.28 15.80
N ASN A 51 -7.87 -13.83 15.89
CA ASN A 51 -8.44 -12.82 15.00
C ASN A 51 -7.73 -11.46 15.05
N SER A 52 -6.93 -11.17 16.09
CA SER A 52 -6.07 -9.98 16.14
C SER A 52 -5.06 -9.89 14.99
N HIS A 53 -4.70 -11.02 14.35
CA HIS A 53 -3.85 -11.04 13.16
C HIS A 53 -4.61 -10.78 11.85
N CYS A 54 -5.95 -10.74 11.90
CA CYS A 54 -6.82 -10.46 10.77
C CYS A 54 -7.69 -9.23 11.06
N PRO A 55 -7.11 -8.02 11.10
CA PRO A 55 -7.88 -6.81 11.40
C PRO A 55 -9.00 -6.62 10.38
N GLY A 56 -10.19 -6.25 10.86
CA GLY A 56 -11.38 -6.02 10.03
C GLY A 56 -12.04 -7.29 9.48
N ILE A 57 -11.64 -8.49 9.92
CA ILE A 57 -12.29 -9.74 9.51
C ILE A 57 -13.70 -9.83 10.09
N ASP A 58 -14.67 -10.23 9.25
CA ASP A 58 -15.99 -10.66 9.72
C ASP A 58 -15.87 -12.09 10.25
N THR A 59 -15.92 -12.24 11.58
CA THR A 59 -15.73 -13.53 12.24
C THR A 59 -16.93 -14.47 12.17
N ASP A 60 -18.10 -13.96 11.76
CA ASP A 60 -19.28 -14.80 11.52
C ASP A 60 -19.16 -15.54 10.19
N LEU A 61 -18.40 -14.98 9.23
CA LEU A 61 -18.19 -15.53 7.90
C LEU A 61 -16.82 -16.20 7.73
N PHE A 62 -15.78 -15.67 8.34
CA PHE A 62 -14.39 -16.07 8.11
C PHE A 62 -13.70 -16.49 9.42
N ARG A 63 -12.69 -17.36 9.28
CA ARG A 63 -11.75 -17.68 10.35
C ARG A 63 -10.37 -17.13 10.00
N CYS A 64 -9.71 -16.54 10.99
CA CYS A 64 -8.33 -16.10 10.83
C CYS A 64 -7.38 -17.31 10.80
N ALA A 65 -6.48 -17.32 9.84
CA ALA A 65 -5.50 -18.38 9.63
C ALA A 65 -4.21 -17.79 9.05
N TYR A 66 -3.10 -18.50 9.21
CA TYR A 66 -1.84 -18.18 8.56
C TYR A 66 -1.46 -19.26 7.56
N MET A 67 -0.68 -18.87 6.55
CA MET A 67 0.06 -19.78 5.68
C MET A 67 1.49 -19.27 5.55
N THR A 68 2.45 -20.17 5.69
CA THR A 68 3.87 -19.86 5.47
C THR A 68 4.28 -20.41 4.12
N PHE A 69 4.98 -19.60 3.34
CA PHE A 69 5.48 -19.97 2.02
C PHE A 69 7.00 -19.97 2.01
N LYS A 70 7.59 -21.01 1.42
CA LYS A 70 8.93 -20.90 0.85
C LYS A 70 8.80 -20.26 -0.53
N VAL A 71 9.36 -19.06 -0.67
CA VAL A 71 9.34 -18.29 -1.90
C VAL A 71 10.69 -18.47 -2.60
N THR A 72 10.66 -18.94 -3.84
CA THR A 72 11.84 -18.99 -4.71
C THR A 72 11.62 -18.02 -5.86
N VAL A 73 12.47 -17.01 -5.99
CA VAL A 73 12.44 -16.05 -7.10
C VAL A 73 13.47 -16.43 -8.17
N ALA A 74 13.31 -15.92 -9.40
CA ALA A 74 14.09 -16.37 -10.55
C ALA A 74 15.59 -16.04 -10.47
N SER A 75 15.95 -15.01 -9.72
CA SER A 75 17.32 -14.55 -9.55
C SER A 75 17.53 -14.09 -8.12
N ASP A 76 18.54 -14.65 -7.45
CA ASP A 76 19.02 -14.12 -6.17
C ASP A 76 19.77 -12.79 -6.35
N ASN A 77 20.00 -12.37 -7.59
CA ASN A 77 20.81 -11.21 -7.95
C ASN A 77 20.02 -10.14 -8.75
N TYR A 78 18.74 -9.91 -8.39
CA TYR A 78 18.02 -8.72 -8.87
C TYR A 78 18.74 -7.40 -8.52
N GLY A 79 19.69 -7.46 -7.58
CA GLY A 79 20.29 -6.29 -6.94
C GLY A 79 19.39 -5.78 -5.82
N CYS A 80 19.98 -5.06 -4.87
CA CYS A 80 19.22 -4.41 -3.81
C CYS A 80 18.91 -2.95 -4.17
N PRO A 81 17.75 -2.42 -3.76
CA PRO A 81 16.72 -3.09 -2.96
C PRO A 81 15.76 -3.92 -3.82
N TRP A 82 15.28 -5.04 -3.28
CA TRP A 82 14.14 -5.77 -3.82
C TRP A 82 13.23 -6.23 -2.67
N ILE A 83 11.92 -6.33 -2.90
CA ILE A 83 10.92 -6.71 -1.90
C ILE A 83 9.92 -7.67 -2.54
N ALA A 84 9.59 -8.76 -1.84
CA ALA A 84 8.41 -9.55 -2.16
C ALA A 84 7.30 -9.24 -1.15
N SER A 85 6.15 -8.79 -1.66
CA SER A 85 4.96 -8.47 -0.88
C SER A 85 3.87 -9.50 -1.16
N PHE A 86 3.13 -9.89 -0.13
CA PHE A 86 2.07 -10.88 -0.22
C PHE A 86 0.82 -10.40 0.51
N TYR A 87 -0.33 -10.56 -0.13
CA TYR A 87 -1.61 -10.51 0.57
C TYR A 87 -2.59 -11.52 -0.01
N SER A 88 -3.59 -11.89 0.76
CA SER A 88 -4.66 -12.78 0.33
C SER A 88 -5.94 -11.99 0.11
N TYR A 89 -6.70 -12.40 -0.91
CA TYR A 89 -8.07 -11.96 -1.11
C TYR A 89 -8.98 -13.17 -1.15
N THR A 90 -9.98 -13.17 -0.28
CA THR A 90 -11.02 -14.19 -0.20
C THR A 90 -12.37 -13.53 -0.46
N ASN A 91 -13.16 -14.16 -1.31
CA ASN A 91 -14.53 -13.77 -1.61
C ASN A 91 -15.40 -15.01 -1.45
N LEU A 92 -16.50 -14.89 -0.70
CA LEU A 92 -17.54 -15.89 -0.58
C LEU A 92 -18.73 -15.45 -1.46
N PRO A 93 -18.84 -15.94 -2.70
CA PRO A 93 -20.00 -15.63 -3.53
C PRO A 93 -21.22 -16.43 -3.05
N GLY A 94 -22.41 -15.82 -3.08
CA GLY A 94 -23.69 -16.49 -2.80
C GLY A 94 -24.44 -15.90 -1.61
N TYR A 95 -25.00 -16.77 -0.73
CA TYR A 95 -25.85 -16.36 0.39
C TYR A 95 -25.10 -15.58 1.49
N PHE A 96 -23.78 -15.78 1.57
CA PHE A 96 -22.89 -15.12 2.52
C PHE A 96 -22.00 -14.12 1.76
N ASP A 97 -22.59 -13.04 1.26
CA ASP A 97 -21.87 -12.00 0.50
C ASP A 97 -20.84 -11.32 1.40
N GLY A 98 -19.60 -11.81 1.34
CA GLY A 98 -18.52 -11.39 2.21
C GLY A 98 -17.19 -11.45 1.48
N SER A 99 -16.34 -10.46 1.73
CA SER A 99 -14.97 -10.48 1.24
C SER A 99 -14.00 -10.01 2.31
N TYR A 100 -12.79 -10.55 2.25
CA TYR A 100 -11.73 -10.20 3.17
C TYR A 100 -10.41 -10.09 2.41
N THR A 101 -9.67 -9.02 2.70
CA THR A 101 -8.31 -8.80 2.22
C THR A 101 -7.40 -8.81 3.45
N SER A 102 -6.45 -9.74 3.50
CA SER A 102 -5.48 -9.78 4.60
C SER A 102 -4.52 -8.59 4.54
N PRO A 103 -3.87 -8.24 5.66
CA PRO A 103 -2.72 -7.34 5.61
C PRO A 103 -1.67 -7.80 4.60
N THR A 104 -0.98 -6.84 4.00
CA THR A 104 0.19 -7.13 3.17
C THR A 104 1.39 -7.43 4.06
N VAL A 105 2.06 -8.55 3.81
CA VAL A 105 3.34 -8.88 4.44
C VAL A 105 4.46 -8.67 3.44
N HIS A 106 5.59 -8.15 3.91
CA HIS A 106 6.76 -7.88 3.09
C HIS A 106 7.93 -8.73 3.56
N ASN A 107 8.78 -9.16 2.63
CA ASN A 107 10.02 -9.84 2.97
C ASN A 107 11.09 -9.53 1.92
N SER A 108 12.35 -9.53 2.35
CA SER A 108 13.51 -9.32 1.50
C SER A 108 14.74 -9.99 2.12
N ILE A 109 15.69 -10.37 1.27
CA ILE A 109 17.05 -10.74 1.72
C ILE A 109 18.00 -9.55 1.69
N CYS A 110 17.56 -8.40 1.16
CA CYS A 110 18.38 -7.20 1.10
C CYS A 110 18.63 -6.61 2.48
N PRO A 111 19.73 -5.85 2.66
CA PRO A 111 19.93 -5.07 3.87
C PRO A 111 18.75 -4.12 4.13
N THR A 112 18.43 -3.94 5.40
CA THR A 112 17.46 -2.95 5.86
C THR A 112 17.78 -1.57 5.29
N ILE A 113 16.76 -0.89 4.77
CA ILE A 113 16.87 0.47 4.24
C ILE A 113 16.61 1.45 5.39
N PRO A 114 17.59 2.26 5.82
CA PRO A 114 17.38 3.24 6.88
C PRO A 114 16.39 4.31 6.41
N VAL A 115 15.31 4.52 7.16
CA VAL A 115 14.26 5.47 6.76
C VAL A 115 14.44 6.87 7.31
N ALA A 116 15.48 7.11 8.13
CA ALA A 116 15.71 8.39 8.82
C ALA A 116 15.94 9.58 7.87
N SER A 117 16.42 9.35 6.64
CA SER A 117 16.59 10.39 5.62
C SER A 117 15.32 10.67 4.82
N TYR A 118 14.25 9.88 5.01
CA TYR A 118 13.01 9.97 4.26
C TYR A 118 11.94 10.75 5.01
N ASP A 119 11.08 11.42 4.27
CA ASP A 119 9.97 12.22 4.81
C ASP A 119 8.78 12.21 3.84
N ILE A 120 7.62 12.66 4.32
CA ILE A 120 6.40 12.79 3.54
C ILE A 120 6.06 14.27 3.39
N SER A 121 5.72 14.66 2.17
CA SER A 121 5.44 16.06 1.85
C SER A 121 4.13 16.25 1.11
N TRP A 122 3.46 17.37 1.38
CA TRP A 122 2.36 17.92 0.57
C TRP A 122 2.85 18.77 -0.62
N SER A 123 4.15 18.79 -0.86
CA SER A 123 4.81 19.48 -1.98
C SER A 123 5.86 18.59 -2.62
N GLU A 124 5.89 18.59 -3.95
CA GLU A 124 6.90 17.92 -4.75
C GLU A 124 8.30 18.54 -4.59
N ASN A 125 8.37 19.84 -4.25
CA ASN A 125 9.60 20.63 -4.38
C ASN A 125 10.38 20.79 -3.07
N TYR A 126 9.73 20.64 -1.92
CA TYR A 126 10.32 20.79 -0.59
C TYR A 126 9.49 20.01 0.43
N VAL A 127 10.05 19.77 1.62
CA VAL A 127 9.34 19.08 2.70
C VAL A 127 8.32 20.02 3.34
N SER A 128 7.03 19.67 3.23
CA SER A 128 5.92 20.38 3.84
C SER A 128 4.99 19.39 4.55
N HIS A 129 4.95 19.43 5.88
CA HIS A 129 4.10 18.56 6.68
C HIS A 129 2.65 19.05 6.80
N ASN A 130 2.40 20.32 6.46
CA ASN A 130 1.08 20.93 6.51
C ASN A 130 0.67 21.42 5.11
N LYS A 131 -0.64 21.42 4.87
CA LYS A 131 -1.25 22.01 3.67
C LYS A 131 -2.47 22.82 4.09
N ALA A 132 -2.44 24.12 3.81
CA ALA A 132 -3.59 24.99 3.99
C ALA A 132 -4.36 25.10 2.66
N LEU A 133 -5.68 24.90 2.73
CA LEU A 133 -6.60 25.12 1.62
C LEU A 133 -7.43 26.37 1.91
N GLN A 134 -7.36 27.35 1.00
CA GLN A 134 -8.28 28.48 1.02
C GLN A 134 -9.29 28.30 -0.13
N LEU A 135 -10.54 28.08 0.23
CA LEU A 135 -11.63 27.82 -0.72
C LEU A 135 -12.69 28.90 -0.58
N GLN A 136 -13.18 29.41 -1.70
CA GLN A 136 -14.31 30.34 -1.71
C GLN A 136 -15.63 29.59 -1.80
N SER A 137 -16.58 29.91 -0.91
CA SER A 137 -17.89 29.27 -0.91
C SER A 137 -18.61 29.48 -2.24
N THR A 138 -19.08 28.38 -2.81
CA THR A 138 -19.91 28.37 -4.04
C THR A 138 -21.39 28.16 -3.71
N GLY A 139 -21.74 27.96 -2.43
CA GLY A 139 -23.07 27.49 -2.02
C GLY A 139 -23.35 26.04 -2.41
N SER A 140 -22.33 25.29 -2.82
CA SER A 140 -22.38 23.88 -3.22
C SER A 140 -21.19 23.11 -2.66
N THR A 141 -21.05 21.83 -3.04
CA THR A 141 -19.87 21.03 -2.68
C THR A 141 -18.69 21.40 -3.57
N ILE A 142 -17.59 21.82 -2.96
CA ILE A 142 -16.30 22.04 -3.61
C ILE A 142 -15.49 20.75 -3.50
N THR A 143 -14.84 20.33 -4.59
CA THR A 143 -13.94 19.16 -4.60
C THR A 143 -12.56 19.62 -5.04
N THR A 144 -11.53 19.23 -4.30
CA THR A 144 -10.12 19.44 -4.68
C THR A 144 -9.32 18.19 -4.36
N THR A 145 -8.25 17.96 -5.12
CA THR A 145 -7.34 16.82 -4.91
C THR A 145 -5.99 17.35 -4.49
N LEU A 146 -5.45 16.79 -3.41
CA LEU A 146 -4.12 17.09 -2.91
C LEU A 146 -3.25 15.84 -2.99
N SER A 147 -2.09 15.94 -3.63
CA SER A 147 -1.15 14.83 -3.69
C SER A 147 -0.09 14.93 -2.60
N THR A 148 0.41 13.77 -2.18
CA THR A 148 1.54 13.62 -1.24
C THR A 148 2.72 12.98 -1.96
N TYR A 149 3.93 13.24 -1.48
CA TYR A 149 5.18 12.84 -2.12
C TYR A 149 6.14 12.25 -1.09
N LEU A 150 6.93 11.26 -1.51
CA LEU A 150 8.08 10.79 -0.74
C LEU A 150 9.26 11.72 -0.99
N MET A 151 9.93 12.11 0.09
CA MET A 151 11.12 12.94 0.05
C MET A 151 12.29 12.16 0.63
N GLU A 152 13.48 12.40 0.11
CA GLU A 152 14.74 11.89 0.64
C GLU A 152 15.73 13.05 0.73
N ASN A 153 16.25 13.32 1.93
CA ASN A 153 17.14 14.45 2.21
C ASN A 153 16.59 15.80 1.68
N GLY A 154 15.28 16.00 1.82
CA GLY A 154 14.58 17.22 1.40
C GLY A 154 14.27 17.32 -0.10
N LYS A 155 14.62 16.32 -0.91
CA LYS A 155 14.38 16.29 -2.37
C LYS A 155 13.37 15.22 -2.74
N LEU A 156 12.64 15.40 -3.83
CA LEU A 156 11.71 14.40 -4.34
C LEU A 156 12.39 13.03 -4.50
N CYS A 157 11.80 12.01 -3.90
CA CYS A 157 12.16 10.62 -4.08
C CYS A 157 11.25 10.03 -5.15
N ASP A 158 11.68 10.10 -6.41
CA ASP A 158 10.86 9.74 -7.56
C ASP A 158 10.91 8.23 -7.83
N GLY A 159 9.84 7.52 -7.49
CA GLY A 159 9.69 6.08 -7.73
C GLY A 159 9.50 5.72 -9.20
N SER A 160 9.17 6.68 -10.07
CA SER A 160 8.94 6.45 -11.50
C SER A 160 10.22 6.27 -12.30
N VAL A 161 11.36 6.71 -11.75
CA VAL A 161 12.67 6.57 -12.39
C VAL A 161 13.25 5.18 -12.07
N PHE A 162 13.50 4.37 -13.09
CA PHE A 162 14.09 3.03 -12.95
C PHE A 162 15.63 3.08 -12.88
N ASP A 163 16.14 3.87 -11.95
CA ASP A 163 17.56 3.91 -11.58
C ASP A 163 17.78 3.39 -10.14
N SER A 164 19.03 3.43 -9.67
CA SER A 164 19.35 2.98 -8.33
C SER A 164 18.63 3.76 -7.24
N ARG A 165 18.43 5.08 -7.40
CA ARG A 165 17.79 5.91 -6.37
C ARG A 165 16.28 5.68 -6.36
N GLY A 166 15.65 5.66 -7.53
CA GLY A 166 14.23 5.34 -7.66
C GLY A 166 13.90 3.95 -7.14
N ALA A 167 14.81 2.97 -7.24
CA ALA A 167 14.62 1.66 -6.60
C ALA A 167 14.42 1.75 -5.08
N TYR A 168 15.22 2.56 -4.37
CA TYR A 168 15.03 2.82 -2.93
C TYR A 168 13.75 3.61 -2.65
N CYS A 169 13.41 4.60 -3.48
CA CYS A 169 12.15 5.32 -3.36
C CYS A 169 10.94 4.39 -3.46
N ARG A 170 10.94 3.48 -4.44
CA ARG A 170 9.88 2.47 -4.58
C ARG A 170 9.83 1.54 -3.38
N ALA A 171 10.98 1.06 -2.91
CA ALA A 171 11.05 0.16 -1.76
C ALA A 171 10.49 0.81 -0.48
N VAL A 172 10.88 2.05 -0.18
CA VAL A 172 10.35 2.79 0.98
C VAL A 172 8.85 3.10 0.83
N SER A 173 8.41 3.46 -0.38
CA SER A 173 6.98 3.67 -0.69
C SER A 173 6.15 2.38 -0.53
N GLU A 174 6.73 1.23 -0.85
CA GLU A 174 6.08 -0.08 -0.66
C GLU A 174 5.91 -0.44 0.81
N LEU A 175 6.86 -0.07 1.67
CA LEU A 175 6.83 -0.32 3.11
C LEU A 175 6.07 0.73 3.92
N LEU A 176 5.46 1.69 3.24
CA LEU A 176 4.73 2.77 3.89
C LEU A 176 3.37 2.31 4.40
N THR A 177 3.08 2.61 5.67
CA THR A 177 1.72 2.47 6.23
C THR A 177 1.04 3.84 6.29
N PHE A 178 -0.19 3.91 5.80
CA PHE A 178 -0.99 5.14 5.78
C PHE A 178 -2.27 4.97 6.60
N THR A 179 -2.61 5.98 7.40
CA THR A 179 -3.87 6.06 8.16
C THR A 179 -4.49 7.44 8.00
N SER A 180 -5.78 7.49 7.66
CA SER A 180 -6.59 8.71 7.64
C SER A 180 -7.51 8.73 8.86
N TYR A 181 -7.41 9.78 9.69
CA TYR A 181 -8.29 9.98 10.84
C TYR A 181 -9.54 10.80 10.49
N GLY A 182 -9.66 11.25 9.24
CA GLY A 182 -10.73 12.14 8.81
C GLY A 182 -10.54 13.58 9.28
N CYS A 183 -11.63 14.34 9.27
CA CYS A 183 -11.69 15.76 9.59
C CYS A 183 -12.59 16.02 10.80
N ASP A 184 -12.32 17.09 11.53
CA ASP A 184 -13.08 17.49 12.72
C ASP A 184 -14.48 18.07 12.42
N LYS A 185 -14.79 18.41 11.15
CA LYS A 185 -16.11 18.87 10.71
C LYS A 185 -16.72 17.90 9.70
N SER A 186 -17.97 17.50 9.94
CA SER A 186 -18.72 16.61 9.04
C SER A 186 -19.04 17.22 7.66
N THR A 187 -18.97 18.55 7.53
CA THR A 187 -19.09 19.25 6.24
C THR A 187 -17.86 19.08 5.36
N VAL A 188 -16.77 18.51 5.89
CA VAL A 188 -15.53 18.22 5.17
C VAL A 188 -15.30 16.72 5.20
N THR A 189 -15.13 16.12 4.02
CA THR A 189 -14.77 14.71 3.89
C THR A 189 -13.51 14.55 3.07
N VAL A 190 -12.73 13.52 3.40
CA VAL A 190 -11.48 13.20 2.72
C VAL A 190 -11.51 11.75 2.26
N THR A 191 -11.10 11.53 1.01
CA THR A 191 -11.00 10.20 0.42
C THR A 191 -9.59 10.01 -0.12
N PRO A 192 -8.74 9.25 0.57
CA PRO A 192 -7.39 8.96 0.13
C PRO A 192 -7.37 7.84 -0.91
N THR A 193 -6.52 7.96 -1.93
CA THR A 193 -6.26 6.95 -2.95
C THR A 193 -4.76 6.76 -3.08
N ARG A 194 -4.25 5.54 -2.87
CA ARG A 194 -2.83 5.22 -3.02
C ARG A 194 -2.45 5.12 -4.50
N HIS A 195 -1.32 5.69 -4.87
CA HIS A 195 -0.72 5.53 -6.19
C HIS A 195 0.11 4.25 -6.29
N PRO A 196 0.31 3.71 -7.51
CA PRO A 196 1.36 2.72 -7.75
C PRO A 196 2.72 3.22 -7.25
N VAL A 197 3.56 2.32 -6.74
CA VAL A 197 4.93 2.69 -6.30
C VAL A 197 5.80 3.23 -7.43
N THR A 198 5.41 2.99 -8.68
CA THR A 198 6.06 3.51 -9.90
C THR A 198 5.65 4.94 -10.24
N ASP A 199 4.82 5.58 -9.43
CA ASP A 199 4.47 7.00 -9.57
C ASP A 199 5.36 7.84 -8.65
N LYS A 200 5.38 9.15 -8.87
CA LYS A 200 6.06 10.11 -7.97
C LYS A 200 5.17 10.51 -6.79
N GLU A 201 3.86 10.50 -6.99
CA GLU A 201 2.85 10.69 -5.95
C GLU A 201 2.71 9.43 -5.10
N LEU A 202 2.48 9.59 -3.80
CA LEU A 202 2.17 8.49 -2.87
C LEU A 202 0.66 8.26 -2.76
N HIS A 203 -0.06 9.33 -2.47
CA HIS A 203 -1.51 9.32 -2.32
C HIS A 203 -2.10 10.61 -2.85
N ASP A 204 -3.25 10.48 -3.51
CA ASP A 204 -4.18 11.55 -3.77
C ASP A 204 -5.23 11.62 -2.66
N ILE A 205 -5.41 12.79 -2.09
CA ILE A 205 -6.35 13.07 -1.02
C ILE A 205 -7.45 13.96 -1.61
N VAL A 206 -8.57 13.33 -1.96
CA VAL A 206 -9.74 14.04 -2.46
C VAL A 206 -10.47 14.67 -1.29
N VAL A 207 -10.44 16.00 -1.21
CA VAL A 207 -11.14 16.79 -0.19
C VAL A 207 -12.45 17.29 -0.77
N LYS A 208 -13.56 17.00 -0.10
CA LYS A 208 -14.88 17.54 -0.44
C LYS A 208 -15.39 18.42 0.70
N VAL A 209 -15.76 19.65 0.37
CA VAL A 209 -16.26 20.64 1.34
C VAL A 209 -17.66 21.06 0.94
N ASN A 210 -18.66 20.76 1.78
CA ASN A 210 -20.03 21.20 1.59
C ASN A 210 -20.20 22.63 2.10
N THR A 211 -20.30 23.59 1.18
CA THR A 211 -20.46 25.03 1.50
C THR A 211 -21.89 25.54 1.40
N SER A 212 -22.88 24.66 1.32
CA SER A 212 -24.31 25.01 1.15
C SER A 212 -24.87 25.93 2.23
N SER A 213 -24.36 25.86 3.47
CA SER A 213 -24.75 26.75 4.56
C SER A 213 -24.29 28.20 4.38
N ARG A 214 -23.36 28.46 3.46
CA ARG A 214 -22.70 29.76 3.21
C ARG A 214 -22.07 30.41 4.44
N GLN A 215 -21.85 29.63 5.49
CA GLN A 215 -21.11 30.06 6.68
C GLN A 215 -19.62 29.76 6.50
N PRO A 216 -18.73 30.50 7.18
CA PRO A 216 -17.33 30.14 7.27
C PRO A 216 -17.15 28.72 7.83
N ILE A 217 -16.27 27.93 7.20
CA ILE A 217 -15.91 26.58 7.65
C ILE A 217 -14.42 26.60 7.94
N ASP A 218 -14.06 26.24 9.16
CA ASP A 218 -12.68 25.93 9.56
C ASP A 218 -12.67 24.48 10.03
N SER A 219 -11.78 23.68 9.44
CA SER A 219 -11.68 22.26 9.69
C SER A 219 -10.25 21.77 9.52
N THR A 220 -9.83 20.90 10.44
CA THR A 220 -8.55 20.20 10.39
C THR A 220 -8.76 18.72 10.08
N CYS A 221 -8.07 18.23 9.05
CA CYS A 221 -7.99 16.82 8.71
C CYS A 221 -6.63 16.25 9.11
N ARG A 222 -6.59 15.03 9.65
CA ARG A 222 -5.34 14.41 10.14
C ARG A 222 -5.03 13.12 9.40
N PHE A 223 -3.76 12.97 9.03
CA PHE A 223 -3.21 11.82 8.33
C PHE A 223 -1.93 11.39 9.02
N GLN A 224 -1.68 10.09 9.09
CA GLN A 224 -0.43 9.53 9.60
C GLN A 224 0.19 8.65 8.53
N TYR A 225 1.48 8.86 8.32
CA TYR A 225 2.35 8.02 7.53
C TYR A 225 3.38 7.41 8.48
N VAL A 226 3.61 6.10 8.38
CA VAL A 226 4.68 5.39 9.08
C VAL A 226 5.60 4.79 8.03
N LEU A 227 6.87 5.18 8.08
CA LEU A 227 7.93 4.60 7.27
C LEU A 227 8.48 3.40 8.04
N ASN A 228 8.36 2.20 7.48
CA ASN A 228 8.81 0.98 8.12
C ASN A 228 10.17 0.54 7.59
N GLU A 229 10.99 0.01 8.50
CA GLU A 229 12.23 -0.69 8.17
C GLU A 229 11.94 -2.20 8.12
N LEU A 230 12.45 -2.86 7.08
CA LEU A 230 12.31 -4.31 6.84
C LEU A 230 13.45 -5.09 7.50
#